data_AF-A0A382QWP3-F1
#
_entry.id   AF-A0A382QWP3-F1
#
_cell.length_a   1.000
_cell.length_b   1.000
_cell.length_c   1.000
_cell.angle_alpha   90.00
_cell.angle_beta   90.00
_cell.angle_gamma   90.00
#
_symmetry.space_group_name_H-M   'P 1'
#
loop_
_entity.id
_entity.type
_entity.pdbx_description
1 polymer ?
#
loop_
_entity_poly.entity_id
_entity_poly.type
_entity_poly.pdbx_seq_one_letter_code
_entity_poly.pdbx_strand_id
1 'polypeptide(L)'
;HGFSEKIGLFELTGEVEPVHGNTLLAGRPAITKVKDLMEGWIRHLAANAFGPLSGNTTTVVAGTEEQSTFSPSSRDEARDTLDRLLELYWEGLCRPLPFFPETSSKWLETMRANEEVTEESGKRKDPLDAARLKWEGGEFTFGEGRTFANRLCFPQDPVDEPEFAELADEILGKLKGQLET
;
A
#
# COMPACT_ATOMS: atom_id res chain seq x y z
N HIS A 1 -18.89 -14.82 -1.15
CA HIS A 1 -18.22 -16.13 -1.45
C HIS A 1 -17.09 -16.37 -0.45
N GLY A 2 -17.20 -17.39 0.39
CA GLY A 2 -16.17 -17.76 1.38
C GLY A 2 -15.05 -18.62 0.79
N PHE A 3 -13.82 -18.43 1.26
CA PHE A 3 -12.66 -19.23 0.88
C PHE A 3 -11.81 -19.63 2.10
N SER A 4 -11.06 -20.73 1.97
CA SER A 4 -10.05 -21.22 2.92
C SER A 4 -8.92 -21.83 2.11
N GLU A 5 -7.83 -21.08 1.92
CA GLU A 5 -6.80 -21.41 0.93
C GLU A 5 -5.40 -21.32 1.53
N LYS A 6 -4.50 -22.19 1.06
CA LYS A 6 -3.10 -22.17 1.47
C LYS A 6 -2.26 -21.27 0.57
N ILE A 7 -1.42 -20.46 1.20
CA ILE A 7 -0.41 -19.60 0.56
C ILE A 7 0.87 -19.75 1.37
N GLY A 8 1.93 -20.28 0.76
CA GLY A 8 3.18 -20.55 1.46
C GLY A 8 2.96 -21.38 2.74
N LEU A 9 3.35 -20.80 3.88
CA LEU A 9 3.20 -21.40 5.22
C LEU A 9 1.88 -21.04 5.92
N PHE A 10 1.01 -20.28 5.27
CA PHE A 10 -0.18 -19.69 5.86
C PHE A 10 -1.46 -20.32 5.31
N GLU A 11 -2.51 -20.28 6.13
CA GLU A 11 -3.88 -20.55 5.70
C GLU A 11 -4.68 -19.26 5.81
N LEU A 12 -5.24 -18.81 4.70
CA LEU A 12 -6.06 -17.60 4.63
C LEU A 12 -7.51 -17.98 4.49
N THR A 13 -8.33 -17.44 5.37
CA THR A 13 -9.78 -17.60 5.35
C THR A 13 -10.44 -16.24 5.23
N GLY A 14 -11.50 -16.15 4.43
CA GLY A 14 -12.24 -14.92 4.31
C GLY A 14 -13.43 -15.05 3.40
N GLU A 15 -14.07 -13.91 3.15
CA GLU A 15 -15.16 -13.78 2.20
C GLU A 15 -14.87 -12.62 1.26
N VAL A 16 -15.03 -12.87 -0.04
CA VAL A 16 -14.99 -11.82 -1.06
C VAL A 16 -16.17 -12.00 -1.99
N GLU A 17 -16.93 -10.93 -2.17
CA GLU A 17 -18.06 -10.92 -3.09
C GLU A 17 -18.10 -9.57 -3.83
N PRO A 18 -17.99 -9.59 -5.18
CA PRO A 18 -18.23 -8.41 -5.99
C PRO A 18 -19.64 -7.87 -5.76
N VAL A 19 -19.78 -6.55 -5.70
CA VAL A 19 -21.08 -5.89 -5.50
C VAL A 19 -21.84 -5.70 -6.80
N HIS A 20 -21.15 -5.65 -7.93
CA HIS A 20 -21.75 -5.49 -9.26
C HIS A 20 -20.84 -6.09 -10.33
N GLY A 21 -21.33 -7.08 -11.07
CA GLY A 21 -20.55 -7.75 -12.11
C GLY A 21 -19.24 -8.30 -11.54
N ASN A 22 -18.11 -7.82 -12.06
CA ASN A 22 -16.77 -8.15 -11.59
C ASN A 22 -16.14 -7.09 -10.67
N THR A 23 -16.93 -6.14 -10.17
CA THR A 23 -16.44 -5.03 -9.36
C THR A 23 -16.65 -5.28 -7.87
N LEU A 24 -15.56 -5.27 -7.12
CA LEU A 24 -15.54 -5.16 -5.67
C LEU A 24 -15.52 -3.67 -5.29
N LEU A 25 -16.37 -3.26 -4.35
CA LEU A 25 -16.35 -1.91 -3.78
C LEU A 25 -15.77 -1.95 -2.38
N ALA A 26 -14.77 -1.11 -2.14
CA ALA A 26 -14.15 -0.87 -0.85
C ALA A 26 -14.12 0.64 -0.56
N GLY A 27 -13.80 1.00 0.69
CA GLY A 27 -13.69 2.39 1.13
C GLY A 27 -14.74 2.78 2.17
N ARG A 28 -14.76 4.07 2.50
CA ARG A 28 -15.56 4.65 3.58
C ARG A 28 -15.90 6.11 3.24
N PRO A 29 -16.97 6.70 3.81
CA PRO A 29 -17.35 8.08 3.52
C PRO A 29 -16.42 9.08 4.25
N ALA A 30 -15.16 9.13 3.82
CA ALA A 30 -14.14 10.06 4.26
C ALA A 30 -13.06 10.23 3.19
N ILE A 31 -12.15 11.18 3.40
CA ILE A 31 -10.94 11.31 2.58
C ILE A 31 -10.14 10.01 2.67
N THR A 32 -9.79 9.48 1.49
CA THR A 32 -8.99 8.27 1.33
C THR A 32 -7.58 8.50 1.85
N LYS A 33 -7.10 7.58 2.69
CA LYS A 33 -5.71 7.54 3.15
C LYS A 33 -4.98 6.38 2.48
N VAL A 34 -3.66 6.38 2.57
CA VAL A 34 -2.86 5.26 2.01
C VAL A 34 -3.28 3.92 2.62
N LYS A 35 -3.64 3.90 3.91
CA LYS A 35 -4.17 2.71 4.58
C LYS A 35 -5.49 2.19 4.00
N ASP A 36 -6.37 3.10 3.57
CA ASP A 36 -7.64 2.73 2.93
C ASP A 36 -7.36 2.08 1.55
N LEU A 37 -6.40 2.62 0.79
CA LEU A 37 -5.94 2.01 -0.47
C LEU A 37 -5.30 0.64 -0.25
N MET A 38 -4.45 0.49 0.78
CA MET A 38 -3.83 -0.79 1.13
C MET A 38 -4.87 -1.84 1.51
N GLU A 39 -5.88 -1.48 2.30
CA GLU A 39 -6.96 -2.41 2.64
C GLU A 39 -7.75 -2.83 1.39
N GLY A 40 -8.08 -1.87 0.52
CA GLY A 40 -8.70 -2.14 -0.78
C GLY A 40 -7.85 -3.05 -1.65
N TRP A 41 -6.53 -2.84 -1.68
CA TRP A 41 -5.58 -3.63 -2.43
C TRP A 41 -5.47 -5.07 -1.92
N ILE A 42 -5.36 -5.28 -0.60
CA ILE A 42 -5.32 -6.65 -0.04
C ILE A 42 -6.62 -7.40 -0.37
N ARG A 43 -7.77 -6.73 -0.30
CA ARG A 43 -9.06 -7.32 -0.71
C ARG A 43 -9.09 -7.61 -2.21
N HIS A 44 -8.55 -6.72 -3.04
CA HIS A 44 -8.41 -6.91 -4.50
C HIS A 44 -7.58 -8.15 -4.83
N LEU A 45 -6.43 -8.33 -4.17
CA LEU A 45 -5.59 -9.50 -4.34
C LEU A 45 -6.32 -10.77 -3.91
N ALA A 46 -6.98 -10.78 -2.75
CA ALA A 46 -7.76 -11.93 -2.30
C ALA A 46 -8.91 -12.28 -3.27
N ALA A 47 -9.59 -11.27 -3.82
CA ALA A 47 -10.63 -11.45 -4.82
C ALA A 47 -10.09 -12.10 -6.10
N ASN A 48 -8.96 -11.61 -6.59
CA ASN A 48 -8.35 -12.12 -7.81
C ASN A 48 -7.66 -13.46 -7.61
N ALA A 49 -7.21 -13.79 -6.40
CA ALA A 49 -6.61 -15.08 -6.08
C ALA A 49 -7.66 -16.18 -5.84
N PHE A 50 -8.72 -15.88 -5.07
CA PHE A 50 -9.63 -16.90 -4.50
C PHE A 50 -11.11 -16.63 -4.77
N GLY A 51 -11.45 -15.46 -5.28
CA GLY A 51 -12.84 -15.08 -5.52
C GLY A 51 -13.49 -15.87 -6.67
N PRO A 52 -14.83 -15.77 -6.79
CA PRO A 52 -15.58 -16.45 -7.83
C PRO A 52 -15.22 -15.97 -9.25
N LEU A 53 -14.67 -14.76 -9.37
CA LEU A 53 -14.18 -14.16 -10.60
C LEU A 53 -12.66 -13.96 -10.55
N SER A 54 -11.95 -14.94 -9.97
CA SER A 54 -10.50 -14.96 -9.84
C SER A 54 -9.82 -14.63 -11.18
N GLY A 55 -8.83 -13.73 -11.13
CA GLY A 55 -8.12 -13.22 -12.31
C GLY A 55 -8.86 -12.14 -13.11
N ASN A 56 -10.09 -11.79 -12.73
CA ASN A 56 -10.93 -10.88 -13.52
C ASN A 56 -11.72 -9.88 -12.64
N THR A 57 -11.33 -9.70 -11.38
CA THR A 57 -12.02 -8.80 -10.45
C THR A 57 -11.38 -7.41 -10.46
N THR A 58 -12.18 -6.39 -10.75
CA THR A 58 -11.81 -4.98 -10.56
C THR A 58 -12.14 -4.57 -9.14
N THR A 59 -11.36 -3.67 -8.53
CA THR A 59 -11.68 -3.14 -7.19
C THR A 59 -11.66 -1.63 -7.18
N VAL A 60 -12.76 -1.02 -6.76
CA VAL A 60 -12.87 0.43 -6.59
C VAL A 60 -12.77 0.75 -5.11
N VAL A 61 -11.85 1.63 -4.75
CA VAL A 61 -11.73 2.23 -3.43
C VAL A 61 -12.29 3.65 -3.50
N ALA A 62 -13.44 3.87 -2.89
CA ALA A 62 -14.14 5.17 -2.94
C ALA A 62 -14.05 5.92 -1.61
N GLY A 63 -13.64 7.19 -1.69
CA GLY A 63 -13.70 8.17 -0.61
C GLY A 63 -14.67 9.31 -0.92
N THR A 64 -14.67 10.35 -0.09
CA THR A 64 -15.55 11.52 -0.29
C THR A 64 -15.12 12.46 -1.41
N GLU A 65 -13.83 12.46 -1.75
CA GLU A 65 -13.25 13.40 -2.73
C GLU A 65 -12.73 12.71 -3.99
N GLU A 66 -12.30 11.46 -3.85
CA GLU A 66 -11.65 10.72 -4.92
C GLU A 66 -12.02 9.24 -4.87
N GLN A 67 -11.79 8.56 -6.00
CA GLN A 67 -11.83 7.12 -6.10
C GLN A 67 -10.56 6.61 -6.79
N SER A 68 -10.16 5.40 -6.44
CA SER A 68 -9.04 4.70 -7.09
C SER A 68 -9.51 3.33 -7.54
N THR A 69 -9.12 2.93 -8.75
CA THR A 69 -9.50 1.64 -9.32
C THR A 69 -8.28 0.77 -9.51
N PHE A 70 -8.32 -0.45 -8.96
CA PHE A 70 -7.36 -1.51 -9.26
C PHE A 70 -7.85 -2.34 -10.44
N SER A 71 -7.02 -2.40 -11.49
CA SER A 71 -7.24 -3.29 -12.63
C SER A 71 -7.13 -4.77 -12.21
N PRO A 72 -7.85 -5.71 -12.86
CA PRO A 72 -7.72 -7.13 -12.54
C PRO A 72 -6.27 -7.62 -12.60
N SER A 73 -5.82 -8.27 -11.51
CA SER A 73 -4.54 -8.99 -11.46
C SER A 73 -4.76 -10.47 -11.74
N SER A 74 -3.79 -11.13 -12.40
CA SER A 74 -3.86 -12.57 -12.63
C SER A 74 -3.90 -13.34 -11.31
N ARG A 75 -4.49 -14.55 -11.32
CA ARG A 75 -4.55 -15.39 -10.11
C ARG A 75 -3.18 -15.62 -9.50
N ASP A 76 -2.18 -15.95 -10.32
CA ASP A 76 -0.85 -16.32 -9.84
C ASP A 76 -0.12 -15.09 -9.26
N GLU A 77 -0.14 -13.96 -9.97
CA GLU A 77 0.43 -12.70 -9.46
C GLU A 77 -0.22 -12.26 -8.14
N ALA A 78 -1.55 -12.38 -8.03
CA ALA A 78 -2.28 -12.04 -6.81
C ALA A 78 -1.89 -12.95 -5.64
N ARG A 79 -1.71 -14.25 -5.90
CA ARG A 79 -1.25 -15.22 -4.89
C ARG A 79 0.18 -14.95 -4.45
N ASP A 80 1.09 -14.73 -5.40
CA ASP A 80 2.51 -14.46 -5.11
C ASP A 80 2.67 -13.16 -4.32
N THR A 81 1.91 -12.13 -4.68
CA THR A 81 1.90 -10.86 -3.95
C THR A 81 1.35 -11.02 -2.54
N LEU A 82 0.27 -11.79 -2.35
CA LEU A 82 -0.26 -12.10 -1.02
C LEU A 82 0.74 -12.90 -0.18
N ASP A 83 1.41 -13.90 -0.75
CA ASP A 83 2.43 -14.68 -0.04
C ASP A 83 3.52 -13.75 0.51
N ARG A 84 4.00 -12.85 -0.35
CA ARG A 84 5.03 -11.90 0.05
C ARG A 84 4.58 -10.93 1.14
N LEU A 85 3.34 -10.44 1.06
CA LEU A 85 2.75 -9.60 2.12
C LEU A 85 2.60 -10.36 3.44
N LEU A 86 2.33 -11.67 3.39
CA LEU A 86 2.22 -12.53 4.58
C LEU A 86 3.59 -12.80 5.21
N GLU A 87 4.63 -13.00 4.40
CA GLU A 87 6.02 -13.08 4.89
C GLU A 87 6.42 -11.80 5.63
N LEU A 88 6.15 -10.62 5.04
CA LEU A 88 6.41 -9.33 5.67
C LEU A 88 5.57 -9.12 6.93
N TYR A 89 4.29 -9.50 6.90
CA TYR A 89 3.45 -9.49 8.10
C TYR A 89 4.05 -10.35 9.21
N TRP A 90 4.48 -11.57 8.89
CA TRP A 90 5.06 -12.50 9.85
C TRP A 90 6.38 -11.98 10.43
N GLU A 91 7.24 -11.42 9.59
CA GLU A 91 8.45 -10.74 10.04
C GLU A 91 8.14 -9.54 10.95
N GLY A 92 7.11 -8.76 10.60
CA GLY A 92 6.60 -7.64 11.38
C GLY A 92 6.08 -8.01 12.78
N LEU A 93 5.70 -9.27 12.99
CA LEU A 93 5.37 -9.80 14.31
C LEU A 93 6.61 -10.12 15.15
N CYS A 94 7.75 -10.38 14.52
CA CYS A 94 9.02 -10.68 15.18
C CYS A 94 9.87 -9.43 15.45
N ARG A 95 9.83 -8.45 14.54
CA ARG A 95 10.53 -7.17 14.68
C ARG A 95 9.75 -6.03 14.02
N PRO A 96 9.90 -4.77 14.46
CA PRO A 96 9.34 -3.64 13.74
C PRO A 96 9.95 -3.50 12.33
N LEU A 97 9.11 -3.51 11.30
CA LEU A 97 9.51 -3.21 9.93
C LEU A 97 9.42 -1.70 9.67
N PRO A 98 10.44 -1.04 9.10
CA PRO A 98 10.44 0.39 8.83
C PRO A 98 9.56 0.73 7.60
N PHE A 99 8.28 0.39 7.65
CA PHE A 99 7.29 0.72 6.63
C PHE A 99 6.17 1.58 7.23
N PHE A 100 5.98 2.76 6.66
CA PHE A 100 5.09 3.79 7.20
C PHE A 100 4.23 4.32 6.05
N PRO A 101 2.96 3.90 5.92
CA PRO A 101 2.19 4.07 4.68
C PRO A 101 2.20 5.49 4.12
N GLU A 102 2.03 6.48 4.99
CA GLU A 102 1.91 7.87 4.59
C GLU A 102 3.28 8.47 4.22
N THR A 103 4.32 8.17 4.98
CA THR A 103 5.71 8.56 4.71
C THR A 103 6.27 7.86 3.46
N SER A 104 6.06 6.55 3.32
CA SER A 104 6.44 5.75 2.15
C SER A 104 5.72 6.20 0.88
N SER A 105 4.43 6.54 0.95
CA SER A 105 3.71 7.11 -0.20
C SER A 105 4.35 8.42 -0.66
N LYS A 106 4.74 9.28 0.29
CA LYS A 106 5.34 10.57 -0.04
C LYS A 106 6.72 10.43 -0.67
N TRP A 107 7.51 9.47 -0.19
CA TRP A 107 8.78 9.09 -0.81
C TRP A 107 8.58 8.66 -2.28
N LEU A 108 7.66 7.72 -2.53
CA LEU A 108 7.35 7.23 -3.88
C LEU A 108 6.82 8.29 -4.82
N GLU A 109 5.91 9.16 -4.35
CA GLU A 109 5.41 10.28 -5.15
C GLU A 109 6.53 11.21 -5.60
N THR A 110 7.49 11.47 -4.71
CA THR A 110 8.63 12.34 -5.03
C THR A 110 9.59 11.67 -6.00
N MET A 111 9.84 10.35 -5.83
CA MET A 111 10.59 9.53 -6.77
C MET A 111 9.99 9.61 -8.18
N ARG A 112 8.70 9.30 -8.33
CA ARG A 112 8.01 9.32 -9.63
C ARG A 112 7.94 10.71 -10.24
N ALA A 113 7.65 11.74 -9.45
CA ALA A 113 7.65 13.12 -9.93
C ALA A 113 9.04 13.51 -10.48
N ASN A 114 10.14 13.04 -9.89
CA ASN A 114 11.49 13.33 -10.39
C ASN A 114 11.80 12.64 -11.73
N GLU A 115 11.12 11.54 -12.08
CA GLU A 115 11.24 10.87 -13.39
C GLU A 115 10.63 11.71 -14.51
N GLU A 116 9.57 12.47 -14.20
CA GLU A 116 8.89 13.39 -15.11
C GLU A 116 9.62 14.74 -15.26
N VAL A 117 10.55 15.06 -14.34
CA VAL A 117 11.33 16.31 -14.40
C VAL A 117 12.33 16.27 -15.55
N THR A 118 12.07 17.07 -16.57
CA THR A 118 13.01 17.47 -17.62
C THR A 118 13.85 18.68 -17.19
N GLU A 119 14.97 18.93 -17.89
CA GLU A 119 15.84 20.10 -17.66
C GLU A 119 15.08 21.45 -17.69
N GLU A 120 13.96 21.52 -18.41
CA GLU A 120 13.12 22.72 -18.55
C GLU A 120 12.04 22.85 -17.47
N SER A 121 11.62 21.73 -16.87
CA SER A 121 10.43 21.65 -15.99
C SER A 121 10.71 21.90 -14.50
N GLY A 122 11.98 21.90 -14.08
CA GLY A 122 12.37 22.31 -12.73
C GLY A 122 13.47 21.47 -12.09
N LYS A 123 13.59 21.61 -10.76
CA LYS A 123 14.62 20.94 -9.97
C LYS A 123 14.03 19.70 -9.28
N ARG A 124 14.74 18.57 -9.39
CA ARG A 124 14.45 17.35 -8.62
C ARG A 124 14.52 17.61 -7.12
N LYS A 125 13.59 17.01 -6.38
CA LYS A 125 13.56 17.06 -4.91
C LYS A 125 14.16 15.78 -4.35
N ASP A 126 14.78 15.84 -3.19
CA ASP A 126 15.21 14.63 -2.50
C ASP A 126 13.98 13.88 -1.94
N PRO A 127 13.71 12.63 -2.37
CA PRO A 127 12.61 11.83 -1.84
C PRO A 127 12.72 11.55 -0.34
N LEU A 128 13.93 11.42 0.20
CA LEU A 128 14.15 11.20 1.63
C LEU A 128 13.80 12.44 2.45
N ASP A 129 14.12 13.64 1.97
CA ASP A 129 13.68 14.89 2.62
C ASP A 129 12.15 15.01 2.65
N ALA A 130 11.49 14.64 1.55
CA ALA A 130 10.03 14.67 1.46
C ALA A 130 9.37 13.64 2.40
N ALA A 131 9.96 12.44 2.50
CA ALA A 131 9.56 11.41 3.44
C ALA A 131 9.76 11.87 4.89
N ARG A 132 10.92 12.45 5.21
CA ARG A 132 11.23 12.95 6.55
C ARG A 132 10.26 14.02 7.01
N LEU A 133 9.87 14.95 6.12
CA LEU A 133 8.86 15.96 6.46
C LEU A 133 7.51 15.32 6.85
N LYS A 134 7.12 14.22 6.19
CA LYS A 134 5.90 13.47 6.50
C LYS A 134 6.04 12.64 7.79
N TRP A 135 7.23 12.10 8.04
CA TRP A 135 7.59 11.37 9.26
C TRP A 135 7.58 12.25 10.50
N GLU A 136 8.29 13.39 10.45
CA GLU A 136 8.44 14.31 11.56
C GLU A 136 7.20 15.17 11.78
N GLY A 137 6.50 15.55 10.70
CA GLY A 137 5.44 16.54 10.71
C GLY A 137 5.97 17.97 10.87
N GLY A 138 5.07 18.95 10.82
CA GLY A 138 5.39 20.37 10.92
C GLY A 138 4.74 21.04 12.12
N GLU A 139 4.67 22.37 12.06
CA GLU A 139 3.95 23.20 13.04
C GLU A 139 2.44 22.90 13.05
N PHE A 140 1.88 22.60 11.87
CA PHE A 140 0.43 22.38 11.68
C PHE A 140 0.07 20.95 11.24
N THR A 141 1.05 20.06 11.08
CA THR A 141 0.82 18.70 10.61
C THR A 141 1.41 17.68 11.57
N PHE A 142 0.63 16.63 11.84
CA PHE A 142 1.07 15.53 12.67
C PHE A 142 1.95 14.57 11.87
N GLY A 143 3.19 14.39 12.31
CA GLY A 143 4.12 13.46 11.70
C GLY A 143 3.77 12.00 12.02
N GLU A 144 3.85 11.12 11.02
CA GLU A 144 3.56 9.69 11.22
C GLU A 144 4.48 9.05 12.28
N GLY A 145 5.72 9.52 12.39
CA GLY A 145 6.70 9.11 13.41
C GLY A 145 6.33 9.53 14.83
N ARG A 146 5.37 10.46 15.00
CA ARG A 146 4.90 10.89 16.33
C ARG A 146 3.83 9.98 16.92
N THR A 147 3.30 9.01 16.16
CA THR A 147 2.35 8.03 16.71
C THR A 147 3.02 7.19 17.82
N PHE A 148 2.25 6.75 18.81
CA PHE A 148 2.80 6.05 19.97
C PHE A 148 3.62 4.81 19.60
N ALA A 149 3.07 3.96 18.73
CA ALA A 149 3.75 2.74 18.27
C ALA A 149 5.06 3.07 17.54
N ASN A 150 5.05 4.06 16.65
CA ASN A 150 6.26 4.42 15.89
C ASN A 150 7.34 5.00 16.80
N ARG A 151 6.99 5.87 17.75
CA ARG A 151 7.96 6.41 18.73
C ARG A 151 8.57 5.34 19.63
N LEU A 152 7.79 4.31 19.96
CA LEU A 152 8.23 3.21 20.82
C LEU A 152 9.16 2.26 20.05
N CYS A 153 8.79 1.90 18.82
CA CYS A 153 9.52 0.92 18.02
C CYS A 153 10.74 1.50 17.29
N PHE A 154 10.72 2.79 16.95
CA PHE A 154 11.75 3.48 16.17
C PHE A 154 12.24 4.72 16.92
N PRO A 155 13.10 4.55 17.94
CA PRO A 155 13.68 5.67 18.69
C PRO A 155 14.73 6.46 17.88
N GLN A 156 15.26 5.85 16.82
CA GLN A 156 16.12 6.47 15.81
C GLN A 156 15.31 6.69 14.54
N ASP A 157 15.73 7.63 13.70
CA ASP A 157 15.00 7.93 12.46
C ASP A 157 15.14 6.77 11.45
N PRO A 158 14.05 6.04 11.16
CA PRO A 158 14.10 4.89 10.26
C PRO A 158 14.07 5.29 8.79
N VAL A 159 13.83 6.56 8.45
CA VAL A 159 13.67 7.02 7.06
C VAL A 159 15.00 6.98 6.29
N ASP A 160 16.13 7.10 6.99
CA ASP A 160 17.47 7.01 6.40
C ASP A 160 17.96 5.58 6.19
N GLU A 161 17.27 4.60 6.78
CA GLU A 161 17.65 3.20 6.65
C GLU A 161 17.30 2.69 5.25
N PRO A 162 18.21 2.00 4.53
CA PRO A 162 17.92 1.46 3.20
C PRO A 162 16.65 0.60 3.15
N GLU A 163 16.40 -0.14 4.23
CA GLU A 163 15.24 -1.01 4.38
C GLU A 163 13.90 -0.24 4.26
N PHE A 164 13.83 1.03 4.69
CA PHE A 164 12.62 1.84 4.53
C PHE A 164 12.26 2.04 3.05
N ALA A 165 13.25 2.40 2.22
CA ALA A 165 13.04 2.63 0.80
C ALA A 165 12.70 1.33 0.07
N GLU A 166 13.38 0.23 0.43
CA GLU A 166 13.13 -1.11 -0.11
C GLU A 166 11.69 -1.55 0.17
N LEU A 167 11.23 -1.46 1.43
CA LEU A 167 9.85 -1.81 1.80
C LEU A 167 8.81 -0.87 1.19
N ALA A 168 9.13 0.43 1.07
CA ALA A 168 8.25 1.40 0.44
C ALA A 168 7.98 1.04 -1.02
N ASP A 169 9.03 0.76 -1.79
CA ASP A 169 8.90 0.35 -3.20
C ASP A 169 8.26 -1.04 -3.34
N GLU A 170 8.68 -2.00 -2.52
CA GLU A 170 8.17 -3.36 -2.57
C GLU A 170 6.65 -3.41 -2.36
N ILE A 171 6.13 -2.68 -1.37
CA ILE A 171 4.72 -2.71 -1.00
C ILE A 171 3.92 -1.70 -1.83
N LEU A 172 4.26 -0.41 -1.73
CA LEU A 172 3.46 0.65 -2.34
C LEU A 172 3.80 0.86 -3.82
N GLY A 173 5.00 0.50 -4.27
CA GLY A 173 5.34 0.49 -5.70
C GLY A 173 4.48 -0.53 -6.45
N LYS A 174 4.35 -1.75 -5.92
CA LYS A 174 3.42 -2.78 -6.44
C LYS A 174 1.97 -2.31 -6.40
N LEU A 175 1.49 -1.83 -5.25
CA LEU A 175 0.11 -1.31 -5.11
C LEU A 175 -0.18 -0.24 -6.16
N LYS A 176 0.66 0.80 -6.24
CA LYS A 176 0.44 1.92 -7.16
C LYS A 176 0.66 1.54 -8.63
N GLY A 177 1.35 0.43 -8.92
CA GLY A 177 1.50 -0.10 -10.28
C GLY A 177 0.24 -0.79 -10.81
N GLN A 178 -0.70 -1.17 -9.93
CA GLN A 178 -1.97 -1.82 -10.29
C GLN A 178 -3.16 -0.83 -10.36
N LEU A 179 -2.92 0.43 -10.03
CA LEU A 179 -3.92 1.49 -10.18
C LEU A 179 -4.10 1.87 -11.65
N GLU A 180 -5.34 2.08 -12.06
CA GLU A 180 -5.65 2.68 -13.37
C GLU A 180 -5.14 4.12 -13.43
N THR A 181 -4.53 4.48 -14.57
CA THR A 181 -4.02 5.82 -14.89
C THR A 181 -5.11 6.75 -15.39
#